data_AF-A0A556PGH0-F1
#
_entry.id   AF-A0A556PGH0-F1
#
_cell.length_a   1.000
_cell.length_b   1.000
_cell.length_c   1.000
_cell.angle_alpha   90.00
_cell.angle_beta   90.00
_cell.angle_gamma   90.00
#
_symmetry.space_group_name_H-M   'P 1'
#
loop_
_entity.id
_entity.type
_entity.pdbx_description
1 polymer ?
#
loop_
_entity_poly.entity_id
_entity_poly.type
_entity_poly.pdbx_seq_one_letter_code
_entity_poly.pdbx_strand_id
1 'polypeptide(L)'
;MDIRDVPSWILSLDQEDVEFIKKFVMNSGSLKEIAKVYEVSYPTVRIKLDRLIEKIKLNDAAENEEFIQFIKKLSIDDRINLEEAKLIIEKYKKEKER
;
A
#
# COMPACT_ATOMS: atom_id res chain seq x y z
N MET A 1 -15.25 -3.91 15.00
CA MET A 1 -13.96 -3.37 14.54
C MET A 1 -14.00 -1.89 14.77
N ASP A 2 -13.09 -1.38 15.61
CA ASP A 2 -12.88 0.05 15.72
C ASP A 2 -12.28 0.53 14.39
N ILE A 3 -12.65 1.72 13.92
CA ILE A 3 -12.13 2.27 12.64
C ILE A 3 -10.59 2.39 12.68
N ARG A 4 -10.02 2.36 13.89
CA ARG A 4 -8.58 2.42 14.20
C ARG A 4 -7.72 1.26 13.68
N ASP A 5 -8.31 0.14 13.27
CA ASP A 5 -7.55 -1.03 12.79
C ASP A 5 -7.51 -1.14 11.24
N VAL A 6 -8.05 -0.16 10.51
CA VAL A 6 -8.06 -0.18 9.04
C VAL A 6 -6.73 0.38 8.51
N PRO A 7 -5.97 -0.39 7.70
CA PRO A 7 -4.74 0.09 7.08
C PRO A 7 -4.93 1.38 6.27
N SER A 8 -3.95 2.28 6.32
CA SER A 8 -3.92 3.55 5.60
C SER A 8 -4.13 3.39 4.09
N TRP A 9 -3.55 2.33 3.50
CA TRP A 9 -3.70 2.07 2.06
C TRP A 9 -5.16 1.80 1.69
N ILE A 10 -5.94 1.12 2.54
CA ILE A 10 -7.37 0.89 2.31
C ILE A 10 -8.15 2.20 2.40
N LEU A 11 -7.82 3.05 3.38
CA LEU A 11 -8.45 4.36 3.55
C LEU A 11 -8.16 5.32 2.38
N SER A 12 -7.10 5.07 1.61
CA SER A 12 -6.74 5.86 0.42
C SER A 12 -7.46 5.44 -0.86
N LEU A 13 -8.17 4.31 -0.84
CA LEU A 13 -8.92 3.80 -1.99
C LEU A 13 -10.29 4.46 -2.06
N ASP A 14 -10.77 4.69 -3.28
CA ASP A 14 -12.15 5.13 -3.49
C ASP A 14 -13.11 3.93 -3.52
N GLN A 15 -14.41 4.23 -3.55
CA GLN A 15 -15.45 3.20 -3.56
C GLN A 15 -15.32 2.26 -4.77
N GLU A 16 -14.85 2.75 -5.91
CA GLU A 16 -14.73 1.97 -7.14
C GLU A 16 -13.56 1.00 -7.07
N ASP A 17 -12.43 1.43 -6.50
CA ASP A 17 -11.27 0.60 -6.19
C ASP A 17 -11.63 -0.54 -5.23
N VAL A 18 -12.36 -0.23 -4.15
CA VAL A 18 -12.79 -1.23 -3.16
C VAL A 18 -13.75 -2.26 -3.78
N GLU A 19 -14.71 -1.80 -4.59
CA GLU A 19 -15.63 -2.71 -5.29
C GLU A 19 -14.90 -3.57 -6.33
N PHE A 20 -13.90 -3.01 -7.01
CA PHE A 20 -13.03 -3.76 -7.92
C PHE A 20 -12.25 -4.85 -7.18
N ILE A 21 -11.62 -4.53 -6.05
CA ILE A 21 -10.91 -5.52 -5.20
C ILE A 21 -11.86 -6.63 -4.79
N LYS A 22 -13.04 -6.27 -4.27
CA LYS A 22 -14.06 -7.24 -3.85
C LYS A 22 -14.41 -8.19 -4.98
N LYS A 23 -14.77 -7.68 -6.16
CA LYS A 23 -15.11 -8.52 -7.31
C LYS A 23 -13.92 -9.36 -7.77
N PHE A 24 -12.73 -8.78 -7.82
CA PHE A 24 -11.50 -9.46 -8.22
C PHE A 24 -11.21 -10.66 -7.32
N VAL A 25 -11.25 -10.48 -6.00
CA VAL A 25 -11.06 -11.56 -5.02
C VAL A 25 -12.17 -12.62 -5.11
N MET A 26 -13.43 -12.21 -5.26
CA MET A 26 -14.56 -13.13 -5.44
C MET A 26 -14.46 -13.96 -6.73
N ASN A 27 -13.69 -13.51 -7.72
CA ASN A 27 -13.38 -14.23 -8.96
C ASN A 27 -11.96 -14.82 -8.97
N SER A 28 -11.39 -15.09 -7.79
CA SER A 28 -10.06 -15.72 -7.62
C SER A 28 -8.93 -14.98 -8.33
N GLY A 29 -9.05 -13.66 -8.47
CA GLY A 29 -8.08 -12.82 -9.18
C GLY A 29 -8.06 -12.98 -10.71
N SER A 30 -9.11 -13.57 -11.29
CA SER A 30 -9.18 -13.76 -12.74
C SER A 30 -9.53 -12.47 -13.47
N LEU A 31 -8.53 -11.84 -14.09
CA LEU A 31 -8.72 -10.70 -14.98
C LEU A 31 -9.70 -11.00 -16.14
N LYS A 32 -9.74 -12.26 -16.61
CA LYS A 32 -10.63 -12.69 -17.69
C LYS A 32 -12.10 -12.74 -17.24
N GLU A 33 -12.36 -13.25 -16.03
CA GLU A 33 -13.73 -13.26 -15.50
C GLU A 33 -14.20 -11.85 -15.15
N ILE A 34 -13.32 -11.02 -14.61
CA ILE A 34 -13.63 -9.62 -14.33
C ILE A 34 -13.94 -8.84 -15.61
N ALA A 35 -13.23 -9.10 -16.71
CA ALA A 35 -13.54 -8.49 -18.00
C ALA A 35 -14.97 -8.79 -18.46
N LYS A 36 -15.45 -10.03 -18.22
CA LYS A 36 -16.85 -10.39 -18.49
C LYS A 36 -17.82 -9.68 -17.55
N VAL A 37 -17.53 -9.64 -16.25
CA VAL A 37 -18.39 -9.00 -15.23
C VAL A 37 -18.58 -7.50 -15.48
N TYR A 38 -17.53 -6.83 -15.95
CA TYR A 38 -17.57 -5.40 -16.27
C TYR A 38 -17.92 -5.12 -17.74
N GLU A 39 -18.13 -6.15 -18.57
CA GLU A 39 -18.41 -6.04 -20.02
C GLU A 39 -17.37 -5.19 -20.78
N VAL A 40 -16.10 -5.32 -20.39
CA VAL A 40 -14.97 -4.59 -21.00
C VAL A 40 -13.90 -5.56 -21.50
N SER A 41 -12.93 -5.03 -22.24
CA SER A 41 -11.81 -5.83 -22.73
C SER A 41 -10.87 -6.25 -21.58
N TYR A 42 -10.22 -7.41 -21.73
CA TYR A 42 -9.17 -7.84 -20.79
C TYR A 42 -8.07 -6.78 -20.61
N PRO A 43 -7.54 -6.13 -21.67
CA PRO A 43 -6.61 -5.01 -21.51
C PRO A 43 -7.14 -3.87 -20.64
N THR A 44 -8.44 -3.54 -20.72
CA THR A 44 -9.06 -2.49 -19.90
C THR A 44 -9.00 -2.85 -18.41
N VAL A 45 -9.36 -4.08 -18.06
CA VAL A 45 -9.29 -4.56 -16.66
C VAL A 45 -7.85 -4.60 -16.16
N ARG A 46 -6.92 -5.03 -17.03
CA ARG A 46 -5.50 -5.08 -16.68
C ARG A 46 -4.97 -3.70 -16.30
N ILE A 47 -5.24 -2.68 -17.12
CA ILE A 47 -4.85 -1.30 -16.83
C ILE A 47 -5.43 -0.83 -15.50
N LYS A 48 -6.70 -1.18 -15.20
CA LYS A 48 -7.33 -0.84 -13.92
C LYS A 48 -6.63 -1.51 -12.74
N LEU A 49 -6.31 -2.80 -12.84
CA LEU A 49 -5.55 -3.52 -11.82
C LEU A 49 -4.17 -2.89 -11.62
N ASP A 50 -3.44 -2.60 -12.69
CA ASP A 50 -2.10 -2.02 -12.61
C ASP A 50 -2.14 -0.65 -11.91
N ARG A 51 -3.14 0.20 -12.21
CA ARG A 51 -3.33 1.49 -11.51
C ARG A 51 -3.60 1.32 -10.02
N LEU A 52 -4.43 0.34 -9.65
CA LEU A 52 -4.73 0.06 -8.25
C LEU A 52 -3.47 -0.41 -7.50
N ILE A 53 -2.67 -1.29 -8.11
CA ILE A 53 -1.40 -1.74 -7.56
C ILE A 53 -0.45 -0.55 -7.33
N GLU A 54 -0.32 0.35 -8.30
CA GLU A 54 0.52 1.53 -8.15
C GLU A 54 0.02 2.47 -7.03
N LYS A 55 -1.30 2.64 -6.89
CA LYS A 55 -1.90 3.44 -5.80
C LYS A 55 -1.54 2.87 -4.42
N ILE A 56 -1.60 1.54 -4.27
CA ILE A 56 -1.23 0.86 -3.03
C ILE A 56 0.27 1.05 -2.73
N LYS A 57 1.13 0.84 -3.72
CA LYS A 57 2.59 1.04 -3.57
C LYS A 57 2.96 2.46 -3.16
N LEU A 58 2.29 3.46 -3.74
CA LEU A 58 2.52 4.86 -3.38
C LEU A 58 2.12 5.15 -1.93
N ASN A 59 1.04 4.55 -1.45
CA ASN A 59 0.63 4.70 -0.05
C ASN A 59 1.63 4.05 0.91
N ASP A 60 2.08 2.84 0.62
CA ASP A 60 3.10 2.15 1.41
C ASP A 60 4.42 2.92 1.43
N ALA A 61 4.82 3.53 0.30
CA ALA A 61 6.01 4.37 0.24
C ALA A 61 5.88 5.63 1.12
N ALA A 62 4.71 6.27 1.13
CA ALA A 62 4.45 7.42 1.98
C ALA A 62 4.50 7.05 3.48
N GLU A 63 3.89 5.93 3.88
CA GLU A 63 3.96 5.42 5.25
C GLU A 63 5.42 5.14 5.67
N ASN A 64 6.21 4.54 4.77
CA ASN A 64 7.63 4.29 5.00
C ASN A 64 8.42 5.60 5.20
N GLU A 65 8.13 6.63 4.41
CA GLU A 65 8.77 7.94 4.57
C GLU A 65 8.41 8.60 5.89
N GLU A 66 7.14 8.56 6.31
CA GLU A 66 6.70 9.09 7.61
C GLU A 66 7.43 8.43 8.77
N PHE A 67 7.57 7.10 8.75
CA PHE A 67 8.33 6.37 9.76
C PHE A 67 9.81 6.78 9.78
N ILE A 68 10.44 6.87 8.60
CA ILE A 68 11.85 7.30 8.49
C ILE A 68 12.04 8.73 9.01
N GLN A 69 11.11 9.64 8.73
CA GLN A 69 11.15 11.01 9.24
C GLN A 69 11.00 11.05 10.77
N PHE A 70 10.11 10.24 11.33
CA PHE A 70 9.96 10.11 12.78
C PHE A 70 11.26 9.66 13.44
N ILE A 71 11.91 8.61 12.91
CA ILE A 71 13.20 8.13 13.45
C ILE A 71 14.31 9.19 13.33
N LYS A 72 14.39 9.91 12.21
CA LYS A 72 15.33 11.03 12.05
C LYS A 72 15.09 12.12 13.08
N LYS A 73 13.83 12.48 13.35
CA LYS A 73 13.47 13.49 14.35
C LYS A 73 13.89 13.06 15.76
N LEU A 74 13.69 11.80 16.13
CA LEU A 74 14.15 11.28 17.42
C LEU A 74 15.67 11.40 17.60
N SER A 75 16.44 11.23 16.52
CA SER A 75 17.89 11.41 16.54
C SER A 75 18.29 12.89 16.66
N ILE A 76 17.52 13.81 16.07
CA ILE A 76 17.77 15.26 16.18
C ILE A 76 17.44 15.76 17.59
N ASP A 77 16.39 15.21 18.20
CA ASP A 77 15.95 15.55 19.56
C ASP A 77 16.81 14.84 20.66
N ASP A 78 17.96 14.27 20.29
CA ASP A 78 18.90 13.51 21.15
C ASP A 78 18.23 12.36 21.95
N ARG A 79 17.08 11.86 21.51
CA ARG A 79 16.35 10.75 22.17
C ARG A 79 16.93 9.38 21.84
N ILE A 80 17.57 9.27 20.68
CA ILE A 80 18.30 8.08 20.21
C ILE A 80 19.61 8.53 19.57
N ASN A 81 20.63 7.68 19.58
CA ASN A 81 21.88 8.03 18.92
C ASN A 81 21.78 7.85 17.39
N LEU A 82 22.66 8.53 16.65
CA LEU A 82 22.65 8.52 15.19
C LEU A 82 22.89 7.13 14.58
N GLU A 83 23.72 6.29 15.22
CA GLU A 83 24.02 4.95 14.74
C GLU A 83 22.82 4.01 14.90
N GLU A 84 22.12 4.09 16.02
CA GLU A 84 20.88 3.38 16.31
C GLU A 84 19.78 3.79 15.33
N ALA A 85 19.62 5.09 15.06
CA ALA A 85 18.66 5.60 14.09
C ALA A 85 18.89 5.02 12.69
N LYS A 86 20.16 4.95 12.24
CA LYS A 86 20.54 4.34 10.96
C LYS A 86 20.22 2.85 10.93
N LEU A 87 20.55 2.12 12.00
CA LEU A 87 20.29 0.68 12.09
C LEU A 87 18.79 0.36 12.01
N ILE A 88 17.95 1.14 12.71
CA ILE A 88 16.48 0.98 12.68
C ILE A 88 15.94 1.22 11.27
N ILE A 89 16.35 2.31 10.61
CA ILE A 89 15.91 2.64 9.24
C ILE A 89 16.34 1.56 8.25
N GLU A 90 17.58 1.05 8.36
CA GLU A 90 18.08 0.01 7.46
C GLU A 90 17.31 -1.30 7.62
N LYS A 91 17.05 -1.71 8.87
CA LYS A 91 16.25 -2.90 9.16
C LYS A 91 14.83 -2.76 8.62
N TYR A 92 14.20 -1.60 8.83
CA TYR A 92 12.85 -1.33 8.34
C TYR A 92 12.75 -1.42 6.81
N LYS A 93 13.70 -0.82 6.09
CA LYS A 93 13.76 -0.91 4.62
C LYS A 93 13.89 -2.36 4.14
N LYS A 94 14.76 -3.15 4.77
CA LYS A 94 14.95 -4.58 4.43
C LYS A 94 13.70 -5.43 4.67
N GLU A 95 12.90 -5.11 5.68
CA GLU A 95 11.64 -5.81 5.95
C GLU A 95 10.54 -5.44 4.96
N LYS A 96 10.52 -4.20 4.45
CA LYS A 96 9.54 -3.73 3.46
C LYS A 96 9.89 -4.08 2.00
N GLU A 97 11.16 -4.37 1.70
CA GLU A 97 11.61 -4.85 0.37
C GLU A 97 11.43 -6.38 0.17
N ARG A 98 11.04 -7.14 1.21
CA ARG A 98 10.79 -8.59 1.16
C ARG A 98 9.32 -8.91 0.87
#